data_AF-A0A0P4VJ10-F1
#
_entry.id   AF-A0A0P4VJ10-F1
#
_cell.length_a   1.000
_cell.length_b   1.000
_cell.length_c   1.000
_cell.angle_alpha   90.00
_cell.angle_beta   90.00
_cell.angle_gamma   90.00
#
_symmetry.space_group_name_H-M   'P 1'
#
loop_
_entity.id
_entity.type
_entity.pdbx_description
1 polymer ?
#
loop_
_entity_poly.entity_id
_entity_poly.type
_entity_poly.pdbx_seq_one_letter_code
_entity_poly.pdbx_strand_id
1 'polypeptide(L)'
;MALKCPTIKLDVWKGDWGLPSVDIECLRFMACTRFSNLEFDVKKTNNPFWTPNGALPVAHYGSRDITDFDDLQALLKFKNMSPDEGLSKKQLAEAEAYTNMLKEKLYPAILYTWWIDEKNFTTLTKPWYAKALPFPFNFYYPRKFKNHANSVMEALFDSLGSQDNIETKVYSDASKCLTSLSVRLDSSEFMFGAHPTSIDATLFAYLAPLLKVPFKNTLLQNHLKECHNLQKFVIRILQRYFPKDCQDYETQRRNEAKSNVGSNDTEFPNKRRNQFFATLFAVIAMLSYAVSAGIVQNPHIDAKSSVDEELLLFEPPEDYGEEN
;
A
#
# COMPACT_ATOMS: atom_id res chain seq x y z
N MET A 1 -4.41 -28.85 30.13
CA MET A 1 -4.60 -28.46 28.72
C MET A 1 -3.89 -27.11 28.56
N ALA A 2 -2.67 -27.09 28.01
CA ALA A 2 -1.93 -25.84 27.85
C ALA A 2 -2.70 -24.95 26.86
N LEU A 3 -3.22 -23.81 27.32
CA LEU A 3 -3.81 -22.79 26.45
C LEU A 3 -2.72 -22.37 25.47
N LYS A 4 -2.81 -22.85 24.23
CA LYS A 4 -1.91 -22.45 23.15
C LYS A 4 -2.06 -20.93 23.01
N CYS A 5 -1.02 -20.18 23.34
CA CYS A 5 -1.04 -18.72 23.18
C CYS A 5 -1.45 -18.40 21.74
N PRO A 6 -2.41 -17.47 21.52
CA PRO A 6 -2.88 -17.18 20.18
C PRO A 6 -1.71 -16.71 19.31
N THR A 7 -1.55 -17.36 18.16
CA THR A 7 -0.59 -16.97 17.13
C THR A 7 -0.98 -15.60 16.61
N ILE A 8 -0.05 -14.64 16.61
CA ILE A 8 -0.34 -13.29 16.13
C ILE A 8 -0.20 -13.29 14.60
N LYS A 9 -1.23 -12.79 13.92
CA LYS A 9 -1.21 -12.61 12.46
C LYS A 9 -0.96 -11.15 12.16
N LEU A 10 -0.08 -10.87 11.20
CA LEU A 10 0.25 -9.52 10.80
C LEU A 10 -0.08 -9.31 9.32
N ASP A 11 -1.09 -8.50 9.06
CA ASP A 11 -1.46 -8.09 7.72
C ASP A 11 -0.61 -6.87 7.31
N VAL A 12 0.13 -7.00 6.20
CA VAL A 12 1.08 -5.97 5.73
C VAL A 12 0.98 -5.71 4.23
N TRP A 13 1.54 -4.58 3.81
CA TRP A 13 1.85 -4.34 2.41
C TRP A 13 2.91 -5.34 1.91
N LYS A 14 2.78 -5.75 0.64
CA LYS A 14 3.75 -6.61 -0.03
C LYS A 14 5.06 -5.83 -0.21
N GLY A 15 6.15 -6.52 0.06
CA GLY A 15 7.51 -6.04 -0.23
C GLY A 15 7.88 -6.07 -1.71
N ASP A 16 8.84 -5.22 -2.05
CA ASP A 16 9.51 -5.15 -3.35
C ASP A 16 10.95 -4.62 -3.13
N TRP A 17 11.80 -4.68 -4.15
CA TRP A 17 13.19 -4.18 -4.11
C TRP A 17 14.06 -4.81 -3.01
N GLY A 18 13.76 -6.06 -2.64
CA GLY A 18 14.42 -6.78 -1.55
C GLY A 18 14.02 -6.31 -0.15
N LEU A 19 12.93 -5.55 -0.03
CA LEU A 19 12.30 -5.20 1.23
C LEU A 19 11.18 -6.18 1.56
N PRO A 20 10.93 -6.47 2.86
CA PRO A 20 9.80 -7.31 3.25
C PRO A 20 8.43 -6.62 3.07
N SER A 21 8.40 -5.29 3.16
CA SER A 21 7.26 -4.41 2.88
C SER A 21 7.76 -3.08 2.29
N VAL A 22 6.96 -2.40 1.48
CA VAL A 22 7.28 -1.05 0.98
C VAL A 22 6.89 0.07 1.96
N ASP A 23 5.96 -0.22 2.86
CA ASP A 23 5.38 0.74 3.79
C ASP A 23 6.18 0.82 5.10
N ILE A 24 6.37 2.05 5.60
CA ILE A 24 7.19 2.35 6.78
C ILE A 24 6.60 1.70 8.02
N GLU A 25 5.30 1.86 8.27
CA GLU A 25 4.67 1.32 9.48
C GLU A 25 4.68 -0.21 9.46
N CYS A 26 4.43 -0.83 8.31
CA CYS A 26 4.56 -2.27 8.14
C CYS A 26 5.98 -2.75 8.46
N LEU A 27 7.02 -2.08 7.94
CA LEU A 27 8.41 -2.41 8.25
C LEU A 27 8.71 -2.25 9.74
N ARG A 28 8.18 -1.20 10.38
CA ARG A 28 8.37 -0.92 11.81
C ARG A 28 7.78 -2.02 12.67
N PHE A 29 6.55 -2.45 12.38
CA PHE A 29 5.89 -3.59 13.04
C PHE A 29 6.67 -4.89 12.82
N MET A 30 7.03 -5.19 11.57
CA MET A 30 7.75 -6.42 11.23
C MET A 30 9.12 -6.48 11.91
N ALA A 31 9.88 -5.38 11.94
CA ALA A 31 11.19 -5.35 12.56
C ALA A 31 11.09 -5.48 14.09
N CYS A 32 10.22 -4.71 14.74
CA CYS A 32 10.04 -4.73 16.18
C CYS A 32 9.64 -6.14 16.69
N THR A 33 8.72 -6.78 15.98
CA THR A 33 8.26 -8.14 16.32
C THR A 33 9.34 -9.20 16.11
N ARG A 34 10.14 -9.09 15.06
CA ARG A 34 11.29 -9.98 14.81
C ARG A 34 12.41 -9.79 15.82
N PHE A 35 12.69 -8.57 16.25
CA PHE A 35 13.68 -8.29 17.31
C PHE A 35 13.28 -8.89 18.64
N SER A 36 11.98 -8.96 18.89
CA SER A 36 11.38 -9.60 20.07
C SER A 36 11.38 -11.13 20.01
N ASN A 37 11.93 -11.75 18.95
CA ASN A 37 11.91 -13.20 18.68
C ASN A 37 10.49 -13.81 18.72
N LEU A 38 9.48 -13.02 18.42
CA LEU A 38 8.09 -13.46 18.44
C LEU A 38 7.70 -13.99 17.05
N GLU A 39 7.13 -15.19 17.01
CA GLU A 39 6.65 -15.78 15.76
C GLU A 39 5.34 -15.11 15.32
N PHE A 40 5.38 -14.44 14.18
CA PHE A 40 4.21 -13.87 13.51
C PHE A 40 3.96 -14.56 12.18
N ASP A 41 2.69 -14.84 11.92
CA ASP A 41 2.22 -15.24 10.59
C ASP A 41 1.96 -13.97 9.77
N VAL A 42 2.88 -13.65 8.86
CA VAL A 42 2.84 -12.41 8.06
C VAL A 42 2.07 -12.65 6.77
N LYS A 43 0.93 -11.98 6.62
CA LYS A 43 0.08 -12.04 5.44
C LYS A 43 0.23 -10.77 4.62
N LYS A 44 0.80 -10.90 3.42
CA LYS A 44 0.95 -9.79 2.46
C LYS A 44 -0.38 -9.60 1.71
N THR A 45 -1.20 -8.62 2.10
CA THR A 45 -2.57 -8.44 1.59
C THR A 45 -2.69 -7.41 0.48
N ASN A 46 -1.88 -6.35 0.49
CA ASN A 46 -1.97 -5.20 -0.43
C ASN A 46 -3.34 -4.52 -0.50
N ASN A 47 -4.22 -4.76 0.47
CA ASN A 47 -5.57 -4.20 0.45
C ASN A 47 -5.94 -3.69 1.85
N PRO A 48 -5.69 -2.41 2.13
CA PRO A 48 -6.09 -1.80 3.40
C PRO A 48 -7.61 -1.58 3.52
N PHE A 49 -8.44 -1.77 2.49
CA PHE A 49 -9.87 -1.43 2.55
C PHE A 49 -10.65 -2.19 3.63
N TRP A 50 -10.30 -3.46 3.86
CA TRP A 50 -10.98 -4.31 4.85
C TRP A 50 -10.36 -4.24 6.25
N THR A 51 -9.41 -3.32 6.46
CA THR A 51 -8.79 -3.09 7.77
C THR A 51 -9.60 -2.07 8.58
N PRO A 52 -9.54 -2.12 9.93
CA PRO A 52 -10.34 -1.23 10.79
C PRO A 52 -10.20 0.25 10.45
N ASN A 53 -8.98 0.71 10.18
CA ASN A 53 -8.67 2.12 9.92
C ASN A 53 -8.46 2.44 8.43
N GLY A 54 -8.69 1.47 7.53
CA GLY A 54 -8.38 1.65 6.11
C GLY A 54 -6.88 1.85 5.85
N ALA A 55 -6.02 1.29 6.71
CA ALA A 55 -4.56 1.41 6.70
C ALA A 55 -3.91 0.10 7.19
N LEU A 56 -2.73 -0.20 6.67
CA LEU A 56 -1.88 -1.30 7.11
C LEU A 56 -0.66 -0.69 7.82
N PRO A 57 -0.02 -1.39 8.77
CA PRO A 57 -0.24 -2.79 9.16
C PRO A 57 -1.42 -2.99 10.13
N VAL A 58 -1.89 -4.24 10.25
CA VAL A 58 -2.81 -4.66 11.32
C VAL A 58 -2.29 -5.96 11.96
N ALA A 59 -2.10 -5.94 13.27
CA ALA A 59 -1.76 -7.13 14.03
C ALA A 59 -3.00 -7.70 14.74
N HIS A 60 -3.38 -8.93 14.38
CA HIS A 60 -4.51 -9.63 14.96
C HIS A 60 -4.06 -10.52 16.11
N TYR A 61 -4.47 -10.19 17.33
CA TYR A 61 -4.21 -10.96 18.54
C TYR A 61 -5.51 -11.40 19.22
N GLY A 62 -5.89 -12.66 19.00
CA GLY A 62 -7.16 -13.19 19.48
C GLY A 62 -8.34 -12.45 18.85
N SER A 63 -9.10 -11.72 19.67
CA SER A 63 -10.22 -10.88 19.23
C SER A 63 -9.87 -9.38 19.12
N ARG A 64 -8.61 -9.01 19.33
CA ARG A 64 -8.15 -7.61 19.28
C ARG A 64 -7.33 -7.37 18.03
N ASP A 65 -7.64 -6.27 17.36
CA ASP A 65 -6.87 -5.75 16.24
C ASP A 65 -6.03 -4.56 16.72
N ILE A 66 -4.73 -4.62 16.50
CA ILE A 66 -3.77 -3.59 16.87
C ILE A 66 -3.30 -2.90 15.61
N THR A 67 -3.57 -1.59 15.52
CA THR A 67 -3.19 -0.74 14.39
C THR A 67 -2.03 0.19 14.72
N ASP A 68 -1.90 0.60 15.98
CA ASP A 68 -0.90 1.56 16.42
C ASP A 68 0.34 0.88 17.00
N PHE A 69 1.50 1.49 16.78
CA PHE A 69 2.77 0.91 17.22
C PHE A 69 2.95 0.94 18.73
N ASP A 70 2.42 1.96 19.40
CA ASP A 70 2.49 2.07 20.86
C ASP A 70 1.69 0.94 21.53
N ASP A 71 0.54 0.59 20.95
CA ASP A 71 -0.27 -0.55 21.38
C ASP A 71 0.45 -1.89 21.12
N LEU A 72 1.18 -2.00 20.01
CA LEU A 72 2.05 -3.15 19.75
C LEU A 72 3.15 -3.25 20.82
N GLN A 73 3.82 -2.15 21.15
CA GLN A 73 4.83 -2.13 22.20
C GLN A 73 4.23 -2.49 23.56
N ALA A 74 3.04 -2.00 23.88
CA ALA A 74 2.32 -2.36 25.10
C ALA A 74 2.00 -3.86 25.15
N LEU A 75 1.58 -4.46 24.02
CA LEU A 75 1.38 -5.91 23.91
C LEU A 75 2.69 -6.69 24.13
N LEU A 76 3.79 -6.27 23.51
CA LEU A 76 5.09 -6.92 23.66
C LEU A 76 5.61 -6.85 25.09
N LYS A 77 5.44 -5.69 25.75
CA LYS A 77 5.73 -5.50 27.18
C LYS A 77 4.87 -6.41 28.04
N PHE A 78 3.57 -6.50 27.79
CA PHE A 78 2.66 -7.40 28.51
C PHE A 78 3.06 -8.87 28.40
N LYS A 79 3.65 -9.28 27.26
CA LYS A 79 4.15 -10.63 27.04
C LYS A 79 5.58 -10.87 27.57
N ASN A 80 6.22 -9.88 28.20
CA ASN A 80 7.64 -9.92 28.60
C ASN A 80 8.57 -10.28 27.43
N MET A 81 8.30 -9.71 26.25
CA MET A 81 9.10 -9.88 25.03
C MET A 81 9.40 -8.51 24.42
N SER A 82 9.65 -7.51 25.26
CA SER A 82 9.94 -6.16 24.77
C SER A 82 11.38 -6.13 24.24
N PRO A 83 11.64 -5.59 23.03
CA PRO A 83 13.01 -5.44 22.53
C PRO A 83 13.80 -4.39 23.33
N ASP A 84 13.09 -3.58 24.11
CA ASP A 84 13.66 -2.53 24.96
C ASP A 84 13.99 -3.04 26.39
N GLU A 85 13.84 -4.34 26.64
CA GLU A 85 14.17 -4.95 27.92
C GLU A 85 15.69 -4.90 28.14
N GLY A 86 16.12 -4.08 29.12
CA GLY A 86 17.53 -3.82 29.42
C GLY A 86 17.98 -2.38 29.16
N LEU A 87 17.14 -1.53 28.55
CA LEU A 87 17.44 -0.11 28.40
C LEU A 87 17.24 0.66 29.72
N SER A 88 18.18 1.56 30.01
CA SER A 88 18.02 2.52 31.11
C SER A 88 16.94 3.55 30.79
N LYS A 89 16.34 4.15 31.82
CA LYS A 89 15.34 5.24 31.64
C LYS A 89 15.88 6.40 30.79
N LYS A 90 17.18 6.70 30.90
CA LYS A 90 17.86 7.71 30.08
C LYS A 90 17.87 7.31 28.61
N GLN A 91 18.23 6.06 28.31
CA GLN A 91 18.23 5.55 26.93
C GLN A 91 16.83 5.49 26.35
N LEU A 92 15.80 5.15 27.14
CA LEU A 92 14.41 5.21 26.69
C LEU A 92 13.98 6.63 26.31
N ALA A 93 14.34 7.63 27.11
CA ALA A 93 14.08 9.04 26.79
C ALA A 93 14.85 9.49 25.54
N GLU A 94 16.11 9.05 25.37
CA GLU A 94 16.88 9.28 24.15
C GLU A 94 16.22 8.63 22.92
N ALA A 95 15.71 7.41 23.06
CA ALA A 95 15.02 6.68 21.99
C ALA A 95 13.77 7.43 21.51
N GLU A 96 12.99 7.97 22.45
CA GLU A 96 11.82 8.81 22.15
C GLU A 96 12.22 10.11 21.44
N ALA A 97 13.29 10.77 21.90
CA ALA A 97 13.81 11.97 21.24
C ALA A 97 14.25 11.70 19.78
N TYR A 98 14.94 10.58 19.52
CA TYR A 98 15.30 10.19 18.16
C TYR A 98 14.09 9.80 17.32
N THR A 99 13.08 9.16 17.90
CA THR A 99 11.81 8.84 17.21
C THR A 99 11.12 10.13 16.75
N ASN A 100 11.05 11.13 17.62
CA ASN A 100 10.50 12.44 17.28
C ASN A 100 11.33 13.17 16.22
N MET A 101 12.66 13.10 16.30
CA MET A 101 13.54 13.67 15.27
C MET A 101 13.30 13.03 13.90
N LEU A 102 13.14 11.71 13.83
CA LEU A 102 12.81 11.01 12.59
C LEU A 102 11.45 11.46 12.04
N LYS A 103 10.44 11.56 12.89
CA LYS A 103 9.08 12.00 12.53
C LYS A 103 9.05 13.44 12.01
N GLU A 104 9.79 14.35 12.63
CA GLU A 104 9.76 15.77 12.28
C GLU A 104 10.69 16.14 11.12
N LYS A 105 11.81 15.41 10.94
CA LYS A 105 12.85 15.78 9.98
C LYS A 105 12.99 14.83 8.80
N LEU A 106 12.84 13.52 9.01
CA LEU A 106 13.05 12.52 7.97
C LEU A 106 11.73 12.09 7.31
N TYR A 107 10.65 11.90 8.09
CA TYR A 107 9.34 11.52 7.56
C TYR A 107 8.84 12.47 6.45
N PRO A 108 8.90 13.81 6.62
CA PRO A 108 8.40 14.73 5.60
C PRO A 108 9.18 14.58 4.28
N ALA A 109 10.49 14.32 4.36
CA ALA A 109 11.31 14.09 3.18
C ALA A 109 10.98 12.78 2.47
N ILE A 110 10.72 11.71 3.21
CA ILE A 110 10.26 10.45 2.60
C ILE A 110 8.91 10.66 1.91
N LEU A 111 7.95 11.31 2.57
CA LEU A 111 6.66 11.63 1.94
C LEU A 111 6.82 12.46 0.66
N TYR A 112 7.68 13.47 0.70
CA TYR A 112 7.98 14.31 -0.47
C TYR A 112 8.53 13.46 -1.62
N THR A 113 9.56 12.64 -1.36
CA THR A 113 10.19 11.79 -2.37
C THR A 113 9.23 10.78 -3.00
N TRP A 114 8.29 10.21 -2.22
CA TRP A 114 7.34 9.22 -2.72
C TRP A 114 6.14 9.82 -3.48
N TRP A 115 5.55 10.90 -2.96
CA TRP A 115 4.21 11.34 -3.37
C TRP A 115 4.17 12.68 -4.08
N ILE A 116 5.17 13.53 -3.87
CA ILE A 116 5.17 14.93 -4.31
C ILE A 116 6.17 15.12 -5.46
N ASP A 117 7.38 14.58 -5.34
CA ASP A 117 8.37 14.60 -6.41
C ASP A 117 7.78 13.97 -7.68
N GLU A 118 7.58 14.79 -8.70
CA GLU A 118 6.89 14.39 -9.92
C GLU A 118 7.65 13.28 -10.67
N LYS A 119 8.99 13.33 -10.67
CA LYS A 119 9.83 12.35 -11.36
C LYS A 119 9.68 10.98 -10.71
N ASN A 120 9.71 10.92 -9.39
CA ASN A 120 9.54 9.66 -8.65
C ASN A 120 8.09 9.16 -8.70
N PHE A 121 7.12 10.06 -8.52
CA PHE A 121 5.71 9.70 -8.45
C PHE A 121 5.22 9.09 -9.77
N THR A 122 5.53 9.72 -10.90
CA THR A 122 5.06 9.28 -12.21
C THR A 122 5.75 8.00 -12.70
N THR A 123 7.05 7.86 -12.44
CA THR A 123 7.84 6.74 -12.96
C THR A 123 7.79 5.49 -12.08
N LEU A 124 7.67 5.65 -10.76
CA LEU A 124 7.81 4.55 -9.81
C LEU A 124 6.57 4.38 -8.92
N THR A 125 6.21 5.39 -8.13
CA THR A 125 5.18 5.24 -7.08
C THR A 125 3.81 4.90 -7.67
N LYS A 126 3.30 5.72 -8.58
CA LYS A 126 1.96 5.54 -9.16
C LYS A 126 1.85 4.20 -9.91
N PRO A 127 2.77 3.82 -10.82
CA PRO A 127 2.72 2.52 -11.48
C PRO A 127 2.79 1.34 -10.52
N TRP A 128 3.58 1.43 -9.45
CA TRP A 128 3.71 0.36 -8.46
C TRP A 128 2.40 0.15 -7.70
N TYR A 129 1.83 1.21 -7.11
CA TYR A 129 0.56 1.13 -6.39
C TYR A 129 -0.60 0.74 -7.32
N ALA A 130 -0.57 1.16 -8.58
CA ALA A 130 -1.58 0.78 -9.56
C ALA A 130 -1.60 -0.73 -9.87
N LYS A 131 -0.45 -1.40 -9.75
CA LYS A 131 -0.31 -2.87 -9.90
C LYS A 131 -0.60 -3.61 -8.59
N ALA A 132 -0.23 -3.03 -7.45
CA ALA A 132 -0.38 -3.66 -6.15
C ALA A 132 -1.85 -3.71 -5.69
N LEU A 133 -2.65 -2.70 -6.03
CA LEU A 133 -4.04 -2.57 -5.61
C LEU A 133 -5.03 -3.02 -6.69
N PRO A 134 -6.15 -3.67 -6.31
CA PRO A 134 -7.23 -3.97 -7.25
C PRO A 134 -8.02 -2.71 -7.60
N PHE A 135 -8.69 -2.73 -8.76
CA PHE A 135 -9.68 -1.72 -9.12
C PHE A 135 -10.88 -1.78 -8.15
N PRO A 136 -11.43 -0.64 -7.69
CA PRO A 136 -11.07 0.75 -8.00
C PRO A 136 -10.05 1.38 -7.04
N PHE A 137 -9.56 0.63 -6.06
CA PHE A 137 -8.69 1.12 -4.98
C PHE A 137 -7.32 1.62 -5.47
N ASN A 138 -6.87 1.14 -6.62
CA ASN A 138 -5.68 1.63 -7.31
C ASN A 138 -5.74 3.11 -7.70
N PHE A 139 -6.92 3.74 -7.76
CA PHE A 139 -7.06 5.19 -7.95
C PHE A 139 -7.24 5.94 -6.63
N TYR A 140 -8.01 5.35 -5.71
CA TYR A 140 -8.35 5.99 -4.44
C TYR A 140 -7.14 6.16 -3.53
N TYR A 141 -6.37 5.09 -3.27
CA TYR A 141 -5.27 5.15 -2.28
C TYR A 141 -4.10 6.04 -2.72
N PRO A 142 -3.61 5.98 -3.96
CA PRO A 142 -2.56 6.91 -4.39
C PRO A 142 -2.97 8.37 -4.27
N ARG A 143 -4.25 8.70 -4.53
CA ARG A 143 -4.78 10.04 -4.31
C ARG A 143 -4.85 10.39 -2.83
N LYS A 144 -5.34 9.48 -1.98
CA LYS A 144 -5.39 9.65 -0.52
C LYS A 144 -4.00 9.93 0.05
N PHE A 145 -3.00 9.13 -0.30
CA PHE A 145 -1.63 9.29 0.18
C PHE A 145 -0.96 10.56 -0.35
N LYS A 146 -1.18 10.91 -1.62
CA LYS A 146 -0.71 12.17 -2.18
C LYS A 146 -1.31 13.39 -1.47
N ASN A 147 -2.62 13.37 -1.22
CA ASN A 147 -3.29 14.44 -0.49
C ASN A 147 -2.78 14.55 0.96
N HIS A 148 -2.51 13.43 1.62
CA HIS A 148 -1.89 13.42 2.94
C HIS A 148 -0.49 14.04 2.91
N ALA A 149 0.36 13.66 1.96
CA ALA A 149 1.68 14.23 1.81
C ALA A 149 1.64 15.75 1.57
N ASN A 150 0.73 16.22 0.70
CA ASN A 150 0.54 17.65 0.45
C ASN A 150 0.13 18.39 1.73
N SER A 151 -0.86 17.86 2.47
CA SER A 151 -1.31 18.46 3.74
C SER A 151 -0.19 18.57 4.78
N VAL A 152 0.71 17.57 4.84
CA VAL A 152 1.88 17.62 5.73
C VAL A 152 2.88 18.69 5.26
N MET A 153 3.15 18.80 3.95
CA MET A 153 4.05 19.84 3.45
C MET A 153 3.48 21.25 3.67
N GLU A 154 2.19 21.44 3.40
CA GLU A 154 1.48 22.70 3.65
C GLU A 154 1.60 23.07 5.14
N ALA A 155 1.34 22.16 6.07
CA ALA A 155 1.43 22.43 7.50
C ALA A 155 2.84 22.80 7.98
N LEU A 156 3.90 22.23 7.38
CA LEU A 156 5.28 22.41 7.82
C LEU A 156 6.02 23.55 7.10
N PHE A 157 5.63 23.86 5.86
CA PHE A 157 6.40 24.70 4.95
C PHE A 157 5.57 25.75 4.20
N ASP A 158 4.36 26.07 4.68
CA ASP A 158 3.46 27.08 4.09
C ASP A 158 4.18 28.38 3.70
N SER A 159 5.10 28.84 4.54
CA SER A 159 5.84 30.09 4.38
C SER A 159 6.87 30.11 3.25
N LEU A 160 7.22 28.96 2.66
CA LEU A 160 8.27 28.87 1.64
C LEU A 160 7.78 29.16 0.22
N GLY A 161 6.46 29.06 0.00
CA GLY A 161 5.74 29.42 -1.23
C GLY A 161 6.06 28.55 -2.46
N SER A 162 7.31 28.53 -2.90
CA SER A 162 7.76 27.77 -4.07
C SER A 162 8.07 26.32 -3.72
N GLN A 163 7.67 25.41 -4.62
CA GLN A 163 7.95 23.99 -4.53
C GLN A 163 9.45 23.67 -4.45
N ASP A 164 10.29 24.44 -5.16
CA ASP A 164 11.75 24.25 -5.16
C ASP A 164 12.38 24.61 -3.81
N ASN A 165 11.81 25.63 -3.14
CA ASN A 165 12.23 26.02 -1.78
C ASN A 165 11.85 24.94 -0.77
N ILE A 166 10.65 24.35 -0.93
CA ILE A 166 10.19 23.23 -0.11
C ILE A 166 11.12 22.02 -0.31
N GLU A 167 11.42 21.63 -1.56
CA GLU A 167 12.35 20.53 -1.87
C GLU A 167 13.71 20.74 -1.18
N THR A 168 14.29 21.93 -1.37
CA THR A 168 15.61 22.27 -0.82
C THR A 168 15.61 22.21 0.70
N LYS A 169 14.57 22.75 1.34
CA LYS A 169 14.47 22.78 2.81
C LYS A 169 14.24 21.37 3.38
N VAL A 170 13.31 20.62 2.81
CA VAL A 170 12.95 19.26 3.24
C VAL A 170 14.16 18.33 3.14
N TYR A 171 14.88 18.35 2.02
CA TYR A 171 16.08 17.53 1.87
C TYR A 171 17.24 18.03 2.73
N SER A 172 17.42 19.35 2.93
CA SER A 172 18.43 19.86 3.84
C SER A 172 18.21 19.40 5.30
N ASP A 173 16.97 19.49 5.78
CA ASP A 173 16.61 19.06 7.13
C ASP A 173 16.75 17.54 7.30
N ALA A 174 16.36 16.74 6.30
CA ALA A 174 16.55 15.30 6.30
C ALA A 174 18.03 14.89 6.25
N SER A 175 18.85 15.52 5.40
CA SER A 175 20.29 15.25 5.34
C SER A 175 20.99 15.54 6.68
N LYS A 176 20.62 16.65 7.35
CA LYS A 176 21.10 16.94 8.71
C LYS A 176 20.69 15.86 9.72
N CYS A 177 19.44 15.39 9.64
CA CYS A 177 18.95 14.28 10.47
C CYS A 177 19.76 12.99 10.25
N LEU A 178 20.00 12.61 8.98
CA LEU A 178 20.81 11.45 8.62
C LEU A 178 22.25 11.56 9.13
N THR A 179 22.87 12.74 9.01
CA THR A 179 24.22 12.98 9.55
C THR A 179 24.24 12.83 11.07
N SER A 180 23.26 13.39 11.80
CA SER A 180 23.17 13.24 13.25
C SER A 180 22.96 11.77 13.68
N LEU A 181 22.15 11.02 12.95
CA LEU A 181 21.94 9.58 13.19
C LEU A 181 23.21 8.77 12.90
N SER A 182 23.92 9.11 11.84
CA SER A 182 25.22 8.51 11.51
C SER A 182 26.23 8.74 12.64
N VAL A 183 26.35 9.97 13.15
CA VAL A 183 27.21 10.28 14.30
C VAL A 183 26.78 9.52 15.55
N ARG A 184 25.47 9.39 15.79
CA ARG A 184 24.97 8.69 16.97
C ARG A 184 25.18 7.17 16.91
N LEU A 185 25.06 6.56 15.73
CA LEU A 185 25.32 5.14 15.53
C LEU A 185 26.83 4.85 15.59
N ASP A 186 27.64 5.74 15.03
CA ASP A 186 29.09 5.64 14.96
C ASP A 186 29.54 4.23 14.48
N SER A 187 30.21 3.49 15.37
CA SER A 187 30.74 2.14 15.18
C SER A 187 29.85 1.04 15.77
N SER A 188 28.75 1.41 16.44
CA SER A 188 27.84 0.46 17.08
C SER A 188 27.02 -0.31 16.04
N GLU A 189 26.64 -1.54 16.38
CA GLU A 189 25.75 -2.32 15.51
C GLU A 189 24.33 -1.76 15.51
N PHE A 190 23.82 -1.37 16.68
CA PHE A 190 22.51 -0.81 16.91
C PHE A 190 22.61 0.44 17.79
N MET A 191 21.54 1.22 17.90
CA MET A 191 21.53 2.52 18.59
C MET A 191 21.99 2.45 20.05
N PHE A 192 21.77 1.34 20.74
CA PHE A 192 22.14 1.15 22.14
C PHE A 192 23.05 -0.06 22.39
N GLY A 193 23.75 -0.56 21.37
CA GLY A 193 24.77 -1.60 21.52
C GLY A 193 24.64 -2.74 20.51
N ALA A 194 24.71 -3.98 21.00
CA ALA A 194 24.77 -5.18 20.17
C ALA A 194 23.40 -5.83 19.87
N HIS A 195 22.36 -5.44 20.61
CA HIS A 195 21.01 -5.96 20.42
C HIS A 195 20.09 -4.89 19.84
N PRO A 196 19.22 -5.24 18.89
CA PRO A 196 18.29 -4.28 18.32
C PRO A 196 17.15 -3.96 19.30
N THR A 197 16.74 -2.70 19.28
CA THR A 197 15.68 -2.14 20.13
C THR A 197 14.53 -1.60 19.29
N SER A 198 13.47 -1.08 19.90
CA SER A 198 12.33 -0.53 19.17
C SER A 198 12.68 0.73 18.35
N ILE A 199 13.66 1.54 18.79
CA ILE A 199 14.18 2.65 17.99
C ILE A 199 14.92 2.15 16.75
N ASP A 200 15.65 1.02 16.83
CA ASP A 200 16.30 0.43 15.68
C ASP A 200 15.27 -0.05 14.64
N ALA A 201 14.11 -0.54 15.11
CA ALA A 201 13.01 -0.94 14.22
C ALA A 201 12.43 0.27 13.49
N THR A 202 12.27 1.39 14.21
CA THR A 202 11.81 2.65 13.65
C THR A 202 12.83 3.23 12.66
N LEU A 203 14.11 3.27 13.03
CA LEU A 203 15.18 3.75 12.17
C LEU A 203 15.28 2.91 10.88
N PHE A 204 15.24 1.58 11.02
CA PHE A 204 15.23 0.67 9.88
C PHE A 204 14.04 0.92 8.95
N ALA A 205 12.83 1.10 9.49
CA ALA A 205 11.63 1.32 8.72
C ALA A 205 11.69 2.58 7.84
N TYR A 206 12.37 3.61 8.30
CA TYR A 206 12.56 4.86 7.55
C TYR A 206 13.69 4.75 6.53
N LEU A 207 14.83 4.17 6.94
CA LEU A 207 16.03 4.11 6.11
C LEU A 207 15.94 3.06 4.99
N ALA A 208 15.25 1.93 5.22
CA ALA A 208 15.27 0.82 4.28
C ALA A 208 14.56 1.15 2.95
N PRO A 209 13.34 1.73 2.93
CA PRO A 209 12.73 2.20 1.69
C PRO A 209 13.58 3.25 0.99
N LEU A 210 14.10 4.23 1.75
CA LEU A 210 14.93 5.30 1.21
C LEU A 210 16.19 4.76 0.52
N LEU A 211 16.81 3.71 1.07
CA LEU A 211 18.02 3.11 0.53
C LEU A 211 17.76 2.17 -0.67
N LYS A 212 16.70 1.37 -0.63
CA LYS A 212 16.49 0.24 -1.56
C LYS A 212 15.63 0.57 -2.77
N VAL A 213 14.68 1.49 -2.63
CA VAL A 213 13.75 1.82 -3.70
C VAL A 213 14.52 2.58 -4.81
N PRO A 214 14.37 2.20 -6.10
CA PRO A 214 15.10 2.80 -7.20
C PRO A 214 14.49 4.13 -7.64
N PHE A 215 14.50 5.14 -6.75
CA PHE A 215 14.05 6.50 -7.07
C PHE A 215 14.84 7.10 -8.23
N LYS A 216 14.18 7.95 -9.02
CA LYS A 216 14.81 8.69 -10.13
C LYS A 216 15.48 9.97 -9.65
N ASN A 217 14.85 10.70 -8.72
CA ASN A 217 15.55 11.72 -7.95
C ASN A 217 16.27 11.03 -6.79
N THR A 218 17.60 11.02 -6.87
CA THR A 218 18.46 10.30 -5.92
C THR A 218 19.13 11.21 -4.90
N LEU A 219 18.77 12.50 -4.79
CA LEU A 219 19.47 13.46 -3.93
C LEU A 219 19.61 12.97 -2.48
N LEU A 220 18.48 12.70 -1.82
CA LEU A 220 18.48 12.21 -0.44
C LEU A 220 19.06 10.79 -0.32
N GLN A 221 18.84 9.94 -1.33
CA GLN A 221 19.36 8.57 -1.35
C GLN A 221 20.89 8.56 -1.44
N ASN A 222 21.50 9.51 -2.17
CA ASN A 222 22.94 9.64 -2.29
C ASN A 222 23.56 10.05 -0.95
N HIS A 223 22.97 11.02 -0.24
CA HIS A 223 23.41 11.40 1.10
C HIS A 223 23.34 10.21 2.09
N LEU A 224 22.29 9.39 2.02
CA LEU A 224 22.19 8.17 2.82
C LEU A 224 23.28 7.15 2.46
N LYS A 225 23.64 7.01 1.18
CA LYS A 225 24.71 6.11 0.73
C LYS A 225 26.10 6.57 1.18
N GLU A 226 26.32 7.88 1.29
CA GLU A 226 27.53 8.46 1.86
C GLU A 226 27.66 8.13 3.37
N CYS A 227 26.54 7.99 4.08
CA CYS A 227 26.50 7.49 5.45
C CYS A 227 26.66 5.96 5.50
N HIS A 228 27.89 5.45 5.30
CA HIS A 228 28.17 4.02 5.15
C HIS A 228 27.76 3.15 6.35
N ASN A 229 27.82 3.68 7.58
CA ASN A 229 27.38 2.97 8.78
C ASN A 229 25.86 2.75 8.79
N LEU A 230 25.06 3.75 8.40
CA LEU A 230 23.61 3.63 8.24
C LEU A 230 23.25 2.63 7.13
N GLN A 231 24.00 2.64 6.03
CA GLN A 231 23.82 1.64 4.97
C GLN A 231 24.07 0.21 5.49
N LYS A 232 25.19 0.01 6.21
CA LYS A 232 25.52 -1.28 6.83
C LYS A 232 24.46 -1.71 7.84
N PHE A 233 23.94 -0.78 8.64
CA PHE A 233 22.85 -1.01 9.58
C PHE A 233 21.60 -1.60 8.88
N VAL A 234 21.13 -0.97 7.80
CA VAL A 234 19.97 -1.45 7.04
C VAL A 234 20.23 -2.84 6.44
N ILE A 235 21.40 -3.04 5.81
CA ILE A 235 21.75 -4.31 5.19
C ILE A 235 21.84 -5.42 6.24
N ARG A 236 22.44 -5.15 7.41
CA ARG A 236 22.54 -6.10 8.52
C ARG A 236 21.16 -6.58 8.97
N ILE A 237 20.21 -5.66 9.14
CA ILE A 237 18.84 -6.00 9.57
C ILE A 237 18.14 -6.85 8.52
N LEU A 238 18.23 -6.48 7.24
CA LEU A 238 17.65 -7.28 6.15
C LEU A 238 18.21 -8.70 6.11
N GLN A 239 19.53 -8.85 6.21
CA GLN A 239 20.18 -10.16 6.16
C GLN A 239 19.88 -11.01 7.39
N ARG A 240 19.87 -10.42 8.59
CA ARG A 240 19.70 -11.15 9.85
C ARG A 240 18.24 -11.51 10.14
N TYR A 241 17.30 -10.62 9.84
CA TYR A 241 15.89 -10.79 10.23
C TYR A 241 14.94 -11.04 9.06
N PHE A 242 15.34 -10.72 7.82
CA PHE A 242 14.53 -10.89 6.60
C PHE A 242 15.28 -11.60 5.45
N PRO A 243 16.02 -12.71 5.70
CA PRO A 243 16.83 -13.35 4.67
C PRO A 243 15.99 -13.92 3.52
N LYS A 244 14.79 -14.42 3.82
CA LYS A 244 13.87 -14.99 2.81
C LYS A 244 13.43 -13.93 1.80
N ASP A 245 12.99 -12.77 2.27
CA ASP A 245 12.55 -11.68 1.39
C ASP A 245 13.68 -11.19 0.46
N CYS A 246 14.92 -11.20 0.94
CA CYS A 246 16.09 -10.88 0.12
C CYS A 246 16.33 -11.93 -0.98
N GLN A 247 16.28 -13.21 -0.62
CA GLN A 247 16.51 -14.34 -1.54
C GLN A 247 15.42 -14.45 -2.61
N ASP A 248 14.16 -14.27 -2.21
CA ASP A 248 13.00 -14.31 -3.09
C ASP A 248 13.11 -13.21 -4.16
N TYR A 249 13.51 -12.00 -3.76
CA TYR A 249 13.72 -10.89 -4.69
C TYR A 249 14.85 -11.16 -5.68
N GLU A 250 16.00 -11.66 -5.23
CA GLU A 250 17.11 -12.01 -6.13
C GLU A 250 16.72 -13.10 -7.14
N THR A 251 15.94 -14.09 -6.69
CA THR A 251 15.44 -15.16 -7.55
C THR A 251 14.48 -14.62 -8.59
N GLN A 252 13.52 -13.78 -8.19
CA GLN A 252 12.61 -13.12 -9.11
C GLN A 252 13.36 -12.30 -10.16
N ARG A 253 14.31 -11.46 -9.72
CA ARG A 253 15.11 -10.62 -10.61
C ARG A 253 15.92 -11.45 -11.61
N ARG A 254 16.50 -12.58 -11.19
CA ARG A 254 17.22 -13.50 -12.09
C ARG A 254 16.28 -14.13 -13.12
N ASN A 255 15.05 -14.48 -12.72
CA ASN A 255 14.06 -15.05 -13.62
C ASN A 255 13.58 -14.02 -14.66
N GLU A 256 13.33 -12.79 -14.25
CA GLU A 256 12.98 -11.67 -15.16
C GLU A 256 14.11 -11.33 -16.14
N ALA A 257 15.36 -11.37 -15.68
CA ALA A 257 16.52 -11.19 -16.57
C ALA A 257 16.63 -12.32 -17.61
N LYS A 258 16.35 -13.58 -17.22
CA LYS A 258 16.35 -14.72 -18.14
C LYS A 258 15.19 -14.66 -19.14
N SER A 259 13.99 -14.25 -18.72
CA SER A 259 12.85 -14.12 -19.62
C SER A 259 13.06 -13.02 -20.66
N ASN A 260 13.63 -11.88 -20.25
CA ASN A 260 13.90 -10.76 -21.17
C ASN A 260 14.97 -11.06 -22.23
N VAL A 261 15.90 -11.99 -21.96
CA VAL A 261 16.88 -12.46 -22.96
C VAL A 261 16.24 -13.44 -23.97
N GLY A 262 15.13 -14.09 -23.60
CA GLY A 262 14.40 -15.03 -24.46
C GLY A 262 13.19 -14.44 -25.21
N SER A 263 12.73 -13.23 -24.85
CA SER A 263 11.52 -12.60 -25.41
C SER A 263 11.84 -11.34 -26.21
N ASN A 264 12.53 -11.50 -27.34
CA ASN A 264 12.29 -10.61 -28.47
C ASN A 264 11.07 -11.15 -29.20
N ASP A 265 9.86 -10.78 -28.74
CA ASP A 265 8.70 -10.64 -29.62
C ASP A 265 7.53 -9.98 -28.88
N THR A 266 6.82 -9.15 -29.64
CA THR A 266 5.75 -8.25 -29.26
C THR A 266 4.55 -8.96 -28.63
N GLU A 267 4.38 -8.90 -27.32
CA GLU A 267 3.11 -9.30 -26.69
C GLU A 267 2.64 -8.25 -25.67
N PHE A 268 1.69 -7.41 -26.10
CA PHE A 268 1.02 -6.42 -25.25
C PHE A 268 0.26 -7.13 -24.11
N PRO A 269 0.59 -6.89 -22.83
CA PRO A 269 -0.12 -7.52 -21.74
C PRO A 269 -1.50 -6.87 -21.61
N ASN A 270 -2.55 -7.70 -21.56
CA ASN A 270 -3.98 -7.35 -21.38
C ASN A 270 -4.84 -7.12 -22.64
N LYS A 271 -4.47 -7.62 -23.82
CA LYS A 271 -5.32 -7.54 -25.04
C LYS A 271 -6.75 -8.07 -24.82
N ARG A 272 -6.90 -9.25 -24.20
CA ARG A 272 -8.22 -9.89 -23.99
C ARG A 272 -9.13 -9.13 -23.01
N ARG A 273 -8.57 -8.58 -21.93
CA ARG A 273 -9.34 -7.82 -20.93
C ARG A 273 -9.83 -6.49 -21.49
N ASN A 274 -8.97 -5.78 -22.24
CA ASN A 274 -9.37 -4.52 -22.86
C ASN A 274 -10.40 -4.75 -23.98
N GLN A 275 -10.31 -5.85 -24.71
CA GLN A 275 -11.34 -6.25 -25.68
C GLN A 275 -12.70 -6.52 -25.02
N PHE A 276 -12.71 -7.18 -23.85
CA PHE A 276 -13.95 -7.43 -23.10
C PHE A 276 -14.62 -6.14 -22.62
N PHE A 277 -13.84 -5.20 -22.06
CA PHE A 277 -14.41 -3.92 -21.62
C PHE A 277 -14.88 -3.05 -22.78
N ALA A 278 -14.14 -3.05 -23.90
CA ALA A 278 -14.54 -2.31 -25.10
C ALA A 278 -15.84 -2.87 -25.70
N THR A 279 -15.99 -4.19 -25.75
CA THR A 279 -17.24 -4.83 -26.21
C THR A 279 -18.40 -4.56 -25.26
N LEU A 280 -18.20 -4.67 -23.95
CA LEU A 280 -19.23 -4.34 -22.97
C LEU A 280 -19.70 -2.88 -23.08
N PHE A 281 -18.77 -1.94 -23.21
CA PHE A 281 -19.08 -0.52 -23.37
C PHE A 281 -19.84 -0.25 -24.68
N ALA A 282 -19.41 -0.87 -25.79
CA ALA A 282 -20.10 -0.75 -27.07
C ALA A 282 -21.53 -1.29 -27.02
N VAL A 283 -21.76 -2.44 -26.36
CA VAL A 283 -23.10 -3.03 -26.20
C VAL A 283 -23.99 -2.11 -25.36
N ILE A 284 -23.48 -1.57 -24.26
CA ILE A 284 -24.24 -0.63 -23.42
C ILE A 284 -24.59 0.63 -24.22
N ALA A 285 -23.63 1.22 -24.93
CA ALA A 285 -23.87 2.41 -25.76
C ALA A 285 -24.87 2.12 -26.89
N MET A 286 -24.80 0.97 -27.54
CA MET A 286 -25.75 0.55 -28.58
C MET A 286 -27.15 0.31 -28.01
N LEU A 287 -27.28 -0.29 -26.82
CA LEU A 287 -28.57 -0.46 -26.15
C LEU A 287 -29.16 0.88 -25.70
N SER A 288 -28.35 1.76 -25.11
CA SER A 288 -28.77 3.11 -24.75
C SER A 288 -29.22 3.91 -25.97
N TYR A 289 -28.48 3.82 -27.08
CA TYR A 289 -28.86 4.46 -28.33
C TYR A 289 -30.16 3.86 -28.89
N ALA A 290 -30.29 2.53 -28.96
CA ALA A 290 -31.47 1.85 -29.47
C ALA A 290 -32.75 2.16 -28.67
N VAL A 291 -32.63 2.31 -27.35
CA VAL A 291 -33.72 2.77 -26.48
C VAL A 291 -34.03 4.25 -26.73
N SER A 292 -33.02 5.11 -26.82
CA SER A 292 -33.22 6.55 -27.05
C SER A 292 -33.78 6.90 -28.43
N ALA A 293 -33.43 6.10 -29.45
CA ALA A 293 -33.87 6.26 -30.83
C ALA A 293 -35.24 5.59 -31.08
N GLY A 294 -35.85 4.97 -30.06
CA GLY A 294 -37.15 4.31 -30.17
C GLY A 294 -37.15 3.05 -31.03
N ILE A 295 -35.97 2.44 -31.26
CA ILE A 295 -35.82 1.22 -32.08
C ILE A 295 -36.30 -0.02 -31.30
N VAL A 296 -36.32 0.04 -29.96
CA VAL A 296 -36.86 -1.01 -29.10
C VAL A 296 -38.32 -0.71 -28.77
N GLN A 297 -39.26 -1.37 -29.45
CA GLN A 297 -40.67 -1.39 -29.05
C GLN A 297 -40.81 -2.28 -27.81
N ASN A 298 -41.31 -1.71 -26.71
CA ASN A 298 -41.67 -2.46 -25.51
C ASN A 298 -42.83 -3.44 -25.84
N PRO A 299 -42.67 -4.77 -25.71
CA PRO A 299 -43.76 -5.70 -26.02
C PRO A 299 -44.85 -5.78 -24.94
N HIS A 300 -44.95 -4.80 -24.02
CA HIS A 300 -45.71 -4.99 -22.77
C HIS A 300 -46.66 -3.87 -22.37
N ILE A 301 -47.08 -3.04 -23.32
CA ILE A 301 -48.14 -2.04 -23.07
C ILE A 301 -49.04 -1.97 -24.30
N ASP A 302 -49.81 -3.02 -24.61
CA ASP A 302 -50.91 -2.95 -25.60
C ASP A 302 -51.98 -4.06 -25.40
N ALA A 303 -52.08 -4.65 -24.21
CA ALA A 303 -53.02 -5.74 -23.93
C ALA A 303 -54.13 -5.37 -22.94
N LYS A 304 -54.55 -4.10 -22.87
CA LYS A 304 -55.59 -3.69 -21.91
C LYS A 304 -56.62 -2.67 -22.35
N SER A 305 -56.80 -2.41 -23.64
CA SER A 305 -57.80 -1.42 -24.10
C SER A 305 -58.73 -1.88 -25.23
N SER A 306 -58.85 -3.17 -25.53
CA SER A 306 -59.64 -3.62 -26.68
C SER A 306 -60.55 -4.83 -26.42
N VAL A 307 -61.07 -5.00 -25.20
CA VAL A 307 -61.98 -6.14 -24.89
C VAL A 307 -63.45 -5.73 -24.72
N ASP A 308 -63.79 -4.44 -24.71
CA ASP A 308 -65.17 -4.01 -24.40
C ASP A 308 -66.00 -3.51 -25.61
N GLU A 309 -65.57 -3.74 -26.86
CA GLU A 309 -66.28 -3.18 -28.03
C GLU A 309 -66.49 -4.16 -29.21
N GLU A 310 -66.55 -5.47 -28.94
CA GLU A 310 -66.81 -6.47 -30.00
C GLU A 310 -67.78 -7.59 -29.54
N LEU A 311 -68.86 -7.21 -28.83
CA LEU A 311 -69.92 -8.16 -28.43
C LEU A 311 -71.35 -7.73 -28.76
N LEU A 312 -71.54 -6.85 -29.74
CA LEU A 312 -72.86 -6.59 -30.32
C LEU A 312 -72.70 -6.30 -31.81
N LEU A 313 -72.79 -7.35 -32.62
CA LEU A 313 -73.34 -7.36 -33.99
C LEU A 313 -73.02 -8.73 -34.60
N PHE A 314 -74.01 -9.61 -34.67
CA PHE A 314 -74.40 -10.38 -35.87
C PHE A 314 -75.42 -11.46 -35.46
N GLU A 315 -76.66 -11.24 -35.88
CA GLU A 315 -77.75 -12.24 -35.88
C GLU A 315 -77.46 -13.38 -36.88
N PRO A 316 -78.02 -14.59 -36.68
CA PRO A 316 -77.82 -15.73 -37.57
C PRO A 316 -78.78 -15.68 -38.78
N PRO A 317 -78.42 -16.30 -39.93
CA PRO A 317 -79.33 -16.38 -41.05
C PRO A 317 -80.34 -17.52 -40.87
N GLU A 318 -81.60 -17.21 -41.17
CA GLU A 318 -82.63 -18.17 -41.54
C GLU A 318 -82.26 -18.81 -42.88
N ASP A 319 -82.41 -20.14 -43.00
CA ASP A 319 -82.84 -20.72 -44.26
C ASP A 319 -83.85 -21.86 -44.00
N TYR A 320 -84.87 -21.82 -44.84
CA TYR A 320 -86.04 -22.68 -45.00
C TYR A 320 -85.57 -24.05 -45.53
N GLY A 321 -86.26 -25.18 -45.42
CA GLY A 321 -87.64 -25.54 -45.10
C GLY A 321 -87.79 -27.03 -45.45
N GLU A 322 -88.91 -27.63 -45.01
CA GLU A 322 -89.64 -28.77 -45.61
C GLU A 322 -88.86 -30.10 -45.89
N GLU A 323 -89.36 -31.31 -45.62
CA GLU A 323 -90.73 -31.80 -45.73
C GLU A 323 -90.81 -33.22 -45.07
N ASN A 324 -92.00 -33.54 -44.53
CA ASN A 324 -92.58 -34.87 -44.25
C ASN A 324 -92.08 -35.73 -43.08
#